data_AF-A0A4P9ZHK8-F1
#
_entry.id   AF-A0A4P9ZHK8-F1
#
_cell.length_a   1.000
_cell.length_b   1.000
_cell.length_c   1.000
_cell.angle_alpha   90.00
_cell.angle_beta   90.00
_cell.angle_gamma   90.00
#
_symmetry.space_group_name_H-M   'P 1'
#
loop_
_entity.id
_entity.type
_entity.pdbx_description
1 polymer ?
#
loop_
_entity_poly.entity_id
_entity_poly.type
_entity_poly.pdbx_seq_one_letter_code
_entity_poly.pdbx_strand_id
1 'polypeptide(L)'
;MLPFIPATLAFDEFPKIKDEIQQLTRQFQDYISENTSLLHQAKTQHNSVIRDLAQQKRSLEEEKKLLLQKINLRTDSVNEHFVSLEHKHSKVEGLAQDYEDLMQTKEWLQKQVEETEMDIYKLERSADKIHESVKTKSMKDIEELDRYELYTGLKVEAVAEDHLRFRFSNINPNDSGEDAYCQLFVGGEFYQIVESYPPLGAEQTSTIEEDLNKNGEIMLFLKQIRNALKDASRSLFALANTPLLENDKDKIANKNPKAAIFTSPLVNKFETREQLLDSPFWGHLIHRKHHLKIRSTVIFIEDEDTFLIFDEKDQEKKTLFWIPWSNREVDQLYFTEVDFGPDVWWVGSDNFPLLTISAEYSSGYVEVEREIIHGYSVRVNPSLESLLGMLFTGGKIALESTNSLYIAEKEGLICRANPGGRVQLQVSSKMLSFPAARSRAVQYGITSGDFTATTWNAVSSSINGESQDGILVYLPSSLVLARCVTKEEYFETENERQLLEYRYDFNHDFEF
;
A
#
# COMPACT_ATOMS: atom_id res chain seq x y z
N MET A 1 61.88 84.63 124.07
CA MET A 1 61.36 83.99 125.30
C MET A 1 61.21 82.52 124.96
N LEU A 2 62.27 81.74 125.20
CA LEU A 2 62.62 81.08 126.49
C LEU A 2 61.65 79.92 126.77
N PRO A 3 62.08 78.77 127.34
CA PRO A 3 63.44 78.24 127.65
C PRO A 3 63.61 76.76 127.15
N PHE A 4 64.79 76.10 127.10
CA PHE A 4 65.57 75.43 128.18
C PHE A 4 64.67 74.47 129.02
N ILE A 5 64.88 73.17 129.32
CA ILE A 5 65.99 72.22 129.64
C ILE A 5 65.29 70.82 129.78
N PRO A 6 65.86 69.70 130.30
CA PRO A 6 67.15 69.00 130.21
C PRO A 6 67.00 67.58 129.57
N ALA A 7 68.07 67.01 129.00
CA ALA A 7 68.88 65.91 129.53
C ALA A 7 68.21 64.52 129.72
N THR A 8 68.94 63.53 129.22
CA THR A 8 68.90 62.08 129.50
C THR A 8 67.73 61.27 128.90
N LEU A 9 67.99 60.59 127.77
CA LEU A 9 67.45 59.25 127.47
C LEU A 9 68.16 58.62 126.23
N ALA A 10 68.75 57.46 126.48
CA ALA A 10 69.05 56.33 125.58
C ALA A 10 69.75 56.57 124.23
N PHE A 11 71.09 56.57 124.22
CA PHE A 11 71.90 56.33 123.00
C PHE A 11 71.94 54.84 122.58
N ASP A 12 71.18 53.97 123.24
CA ASP A 12 71.02 52.53 122.96
C ASP A 12 69.91 52.20 121.94
N GLU A 13 69.19 53.20 121.42
CA GLU A 13 68.09 52.99 120.45
C GLU A 13 68.49 53.24 118.98
N PHE A 14 69.65 53.84 118.70
CA PHE A 14 70.11 54.08 117.32
C PHE A 14 70.39 52.79 116.52
N PRO A 15 70.96 51.72 117.10
CA PRO A 15 71.06 50.42 116.43
C PRO A 15 69.69 49.81 116.14
N LYS A 16 68.71 49.99 117.03
CA LYS A 16 67.33 49.53 116.84
C LYS A 16 66.65 50.27 115.69
N ILE A 17 66.79 51.60 115.62
CA ILE A 17 66.24 52.41 114.52
C ILE A 17 66.89 52.03 113.19
N LYS A 18 68.20 51.74 113.17
CA LYS A 18 68.90 51.29 111.96
C LYS A 18 68.41 49.92 111.49
N ASP A 19 68.21 48.98 112.41
CA ASP A 19 67.62 47.67 112.12
C ASP A 19 66.15 47.79 111.66
N GLU A 20 65.37 48.68 112.27
CA GLU A 20 63.99 48.97 111.84
C GLU A 20 63.95 49.59 110.43
N ILE A 21 64.84 50.53 110.11
CA ILE A 21 64.94 51.10 108.76
C ILE A 21 65.39 50.04 107.76
N GLN A 22 66.32 49.15 108.11
CA GLN A 22 66.72 48.05 107.23
C GLN A 22 65.60 47.01 107.05
N GLN A 23 64.86 46.71 108.10
CA GLN A 23 63.71 45.81 108.06
C GLN A 23 62.57 46.41 107.23
N LEU A 24 62.28 47.69 107.40
CA LEU A 24 61.32 48.45 106.59
C LEU A 24 61.77 48.52 105.12
N THR A 25 63.06 48.72 104.87
CA THR A 25 63.62 48.72 103.50
C THR A 25 63.47 47.35 102.84
N ARG A 26 63.71 46.26 103.59
CA ARG A 26 63.49 44.88 103.10
C ARG A 26 62.02 44.61 102.83
N GLN A 27 61.13 44.94 103.77
CA GLN A 27 59.68 44.81 103.58
C GLN A 27 59.19 45.62 102.37
N PHE A 28 59.73 46.81 102.16
CA PHE A 28 59.39 47.65 101.01
C PHE A 28 59.93 47.06 99.70
N GLN A 29 61.14 46.51 99.70
CA GLN A 29 61.70 45.81 98.54
C GLN A 29 60.91 44.53 98.22
N ASP A 30 60.54 43.75 99.24
CA ASP A 30 59.71 42.55 99.10
C ASP A 30 58.34 42.93 98.54
N TYR A 31 57.68 43.96 99.10
CA TYR A 31 56.41 44.50 98.60
C TYR A 31 56.49 45.03 97.17
N ILE A 32 57.58 45.72 96.80
CA ILE A 32 57.81 46.14 95.41
C ILE A 32 58.01 44.91 94.51
N SER A 33 58.78 43.93 94.95
CA SER A 33 59.04 42.71 94.15
C SER A 33 57.77 41.89 93.93
N GLU A 34 56.92 41.78 94.95
CA GLU A 34 55.64 41.08 94.89
C GLU A 34 54.67 41.83 93.97
N ASN A 35 54.51 43.14 94.14
CA ASN A 35 53.63 43.93 93.27
C ASN A 35 54.11 43.99 91.83
N THR A 36 55.42 44.09 91.59
CA THR A 36 55.98 44.04 90.23
C THR A 36 55.77 42.67 89.60
N SER A 37 55.90 41.59 90.37
CA SER A 37 55.57 40.23 89.92
C SER A 37 54.08 40.08 89.59
N LEU A 38 53.18 40.52 90.47
CA LEU A 38 51.73 40.50 90.25
C LEU A 38 51.32 41.33 89.04
N LEU A 39 51.90 42.53 88.89
CA LEU A 39 51.65 43.40 87.75
C LEU A 39 52.18 42.77 86.45
N HIS A 40 53.36 42.15 86.49
CA HIS A 40 53.88 41.44 85.34
C HIS A 40 53.00 40.24 84.98
N GLN A 41 52.53 39.47 85.96
CA GLN A 41 51.62 38.34 85.75
C GLN A 41 50.29 38.81 85.16
N ALA A 42 49.67 39.85 85.74
CA ALA A 42 48.45 40.45 85.23
C ALA A 42 48.60 40.98 83.80
N LYS A 43 49.73 41.63 83.48
CA LYS A 43 50.06 42.08 82.13
C LYS A 43 50.21 40.91 81.15
N THR A 44 50.89 39.84 81.55
CA THR A 44 51.05 38.64 80.73
C THR A 44 49.71 37.94 80.47
N GLN A 45 48.88 37.81 81.51
CA GLN A 45 47.52 37.28 81.39
C GLN A 45 46.65 38.15 80.48
N HIS A 46 46.67 39.47 80.67
CA HIS A 46 45.94 40.40 79.82
C HIS A 46 46.38 40.33 78.36
N ASN A 47 47.69 40.27 78.09
CA ASN A 47 48.23 40.07 76.75
C ASN A 47 47.89 38.70 76.15
N SER A 48 47.69 37.67 76.97
CA SER A 48 47.16 36.37 76.52
C SER A 48 45.71 36.53 76.07
N VAL A 49 44.85 37.11 76.92
CA VAL A 49 43.43 37.33 76.62
C VAL A 49 43.25 38.21 75.37
N ILE A 50 44.05 39.26 75.20
CA ILE A 50 44.01 40.08 73.98
C ILE A 50 44.35 39.25 72.74
N ARG A 51 45.36 38.38 72.81
CA ARG A 51 45.74 37.51 71.69
C ARG A 51 44.65 36.51 71.37
N ASP A 52 44.05 35.89 72.39
CA ASP A 52 42.96 34.92 72.24
C ASP A 52 41.72 35.59 71.63
N LEU A 53 41.33 36.78 72.11
CA LEU A 53 40.23 37.56 71.55
C LEU A 53 40.52 38.02 70.11
N ALA A 54 41.75 38.43 69.82
CA ALA A 54 42.16 38.80 68.46
C ALA A 54 42.10 37.59 67.51
N GLN A 55 42.48 36.40 67.99
CA GLN A 55 42.37 35.16 67.23
C GLN A 55 40.91 34.76 66.99
N GLN A 56 40.05 34.81 68.03
CA GLN A 56 38.62 34.55 67.91
C GLN A 56 37.93 35.52 66.95
N LYS A 57 38.29 36.80 66.99
CA LYS A 57 37.78 37.80 66.06
C LYS A 57 38.13 37.43 64.61
N ARG A 58 39.39 37.06 64.36
CA ARG A 58 39.82 36.64 63.01
C ARG A 58 39.07 35.40 62.54
N SER A 59 38.93 34.37 63.39
CA SER A 59 38.20 33.15 63.00
C SER A 59 36.73 33.42 62.71
N LEU A 60 36.07 34.29 63.49
CA LEU A 60 34.68 34.69 63.23
C LEU A 60 34.54 35.53 61.95
N GLU A 61 35.51 36.39 61.64
CA GLU A 61 35.53 37.15 60.38
C GLU A 61 35.69 36.22 59.16
N GLU A 62 36.54 35.20 59.26
CA GLU A 62 36.71 34.17 58.23
C GLU A 62 35.43 33.32 58.07
N GLU A 63 34.81 32.89 59.17
CA GLU A 63 33.55 32.14 59.14
C GLU A 63 32.42 32.96 58.52
N LYS A 64 32.30 34.24 58.91
CA LYS A 64 31.33 35.17 58.31
C LYS A 64 31.53 35.27 56.80
N LYS A 65 32.78 35.40 56.33
CA LYS A 65 33.09 35.45 54.90
C LYS A 65 32.69 34.16 54.18
N LEU A 66 32.97 33.00 54.77
CA LEU A 66 32.57 31.70 54.23
C LEU A 66 31.04 31.57 54.13
N LEU A 67 30.31 31.98 55.17
CA LEU A 67 28.85 31.93 55.19
C LEU A 67 28.24 32.86 54.13
N LEU A 68 28.78 34.08 53.97
CA LEU A 68 28.34 34.99 52.91
C LEU A 68 28.58 34.40 51.51
N GLN A 69 29.73 33.75 51.30
CA GLN A 69 30.00 33.05 50.03
C GLN A 69 29.01 31.90 49.79
N LYS A 70 28.69 31.10 50.82
CA LYS A 70 27.68 30.03 50.71
C LYS A 70 26.28 30.56 50.44
N ILE A 71 25.91 31.70 51.04
CA ILE A 71 24.63 32.36 50.77
C ILE A 71 24.57 32.78 49.30
N ASN A 72 25.59 33.47 48.79
CA ASN A 72 25.64 33.91 47.39
C ASN A 72 25.52 32.73 46.42
N LEU A 73 26.31 31.66 46.63
CA LEU A 73 26.24 30.46 45.78
C LEU A 73 24.85 29.80 45.80
N ARG A 74 24.18 29.78 46.96
CA ARG A 74 22.81 29.25 47.05
C ARG A 74 21.80 30.17 46.39
N THR A 75 21.93 31.50 46.54
CA THR A 75 21.06 32.47 45.88
C THR A 75 21.19 32.37 44.36
N ASP A 76 22.41 32.24 43.84
CA ASP A 76 22.67 32.06 42.41
C ASP A 76 22.03 30.75 41.91
N SER A 77 22.23 29.63 42.64
CA SER A 77 21.60 28.35 42.31
C SER A 77 20.07 28.40 42.35
N VAL A 78 19.47 29.09 43.32
CA VAL A 78 18.01 29.29 43.39
C VAL A 78 17.51 30.10 42.20
N ASN A 79 18.22 31.16 41.81
CA ASN A 79 17.87 31.96 40.63
C ASN A 79 17.96 31.14 39.34
N GLU A 80 19.02 30.33 39.17
CA GLU A 80 19.13 29.40 38.02
C GLU A 80 17.97 28.41 37.97
N HIS A 81 17.58 27.85 39.11
CA HIS A 81 16.43 26.96 39.18
C HIS A 81 15.11 27.67 38.85
N PHE A 82 14.94 28.93 39.27
CA PHE A 82 13.75 29.72 38.94
C PHE A 82 13.66 30.01 37.44
N VAL A 83 14.76 30.43 36.80
CA VAL A 83 14.82 30.64 35.35
C VAL A 83 14.56 29.33 34.60
N SER A 84 15.11 28.21 35.07
CA SER A 84 14.84 26.89 34.48
C SER A 84 13.37 26.49 34.61
N LEU A 85 12.73 26.79 35.75
CA LEU A 85 11.32 26.50 35.99
C LEU A 85 10.42 27.35 35.08
N GLU A 86 10.72 28.64 34.92
CA GLU A 86 10.00 29.55 34.03
C GLU A 86 10.09 29.09 32.56
N HIS A 87 11.28 28.69 32.11
CA HIS A 87 11.46 28.12 30.76
C HIS A 87 10.65 26.81 30.57
N LYS A 88 10.62 25.94 31.59
CA LYS A 88 9.81 24.72 31.54
C LYS A 88 8.31 25.05 31.52
N HIS A 89 7.87 26.05 32.28
CA HIS A 89 6.48 26.50 32.28
C HIS A 89 6.06 27.03 30.90
N SER A 90 6.87 27.92 30.31
CA SER A 90 6.63 28.43 28.96
C SER A 90 6.57 27.32 27.91
N LYS A 91 7.41 26.28 28.04
CA LYS A 91 7.35 25.10 27.15
C LYS A 91 6.07 24.29 27.34
N VAL A 92 5.58 24.14 28.57
CA VAL A 92 4.31 23.44 28.85
C VAL A 92 3.12 24.23 28.28
N GLU A 93 3.12 25.55 28.40
CA GLU A 93 2.09 26.41 27.80
C GLU A 93 2.11 26.31 26.27
N GLY A 94 3.29 26.31 25.65
CA GLY A 94 3.42 26.09 24.20
C GLY A 94 2.86 24.74 23.76
N LEU A 95 3.18 23.66 24.48
CA LEU A 95 2.64 22.32 24.18
C LEU A 95 1.12 22.24 24.38
N ALA A 96 0.56 22.97 25.35
CA ALA A 96 -0.89 23.03 25.55
C ALA A 96 -1.59 23.77 24.41
N GLN A 97 -0.97 24.84 23.89
CA GLN A 97 -1.47 25.55 22.71
C GLN A 97 -1.40 24.68 21.46
N ASP A 98 -0.27 24.02 21.21
CA ASP A 98 -0.10 23.10 20.08
C ASP A 98 -1.14 21.96 20.12
N TYR A 99 -1.45 21.44 21.31
CA TYR A 99 -2.47 20.42 21.49
C TYR A 99 -3.88 20.92 21.14
N GLU A 100 -4.22 22.15 21.54
CA GLU A 100 -5.51 22.78 21.20
C GLU A 100 -5.63 23.02 19.69
N ASP A 101 -4.57 23.53 19.05
CA ASP A 101 -4.53 23.75 17.59
C ASP A 101 -4.67 22.43 16.81
N LEU A 102 -4.05 21.35 17.29
CA LEU A 102 -4.19 20.01 16.73
C LEU A 102 -5.60 19.45 16.90
N MET A 103 -6.25 19.68 18.05
CA MET A 103 -7.64 19.28 18.27
C MET A 103 -8.59 20.01 17.32
N GLN A 104 -8.44 21.33 17.15
CA GLN A 104 -9.25 22.10 16.20
C GLN A 104 -9.02 21.66 14.76
N THR A 105 -7.77 21.36 14.38
CA THR A 105 -7.43 20.84 13.05
C THR A 105 -8.08 19.47 12.81
N LYS A 106 -8.06 18.59 13.82
CA LYS A 106 -8.72 17.28 13.76
C LYS A 106 -10.22 17.42 13.55
N GLU A 107 -10.90 18.27 14.32
CA GLU A 107 -12.35 18.50 14.19
C GLU A 107 -12.71 19.06 12.80
N TRP A 108 -11.89 20.00 12.29
CA TRP A 108 -12.06 20.55 10.95
C TRP A 108 -11.90 19.48 9.85
N LEU A 109 -10.87 18.63 9.96
CA LEU A 109 -10.64 17.53 9.02
C LEU A 109 -11.76 16.49 9.06
N GLN A 110 -12.26 16.14 10.25
CA GLN A 110 -13.39 15.22 10.40
C GLN A 110 -14.62 15.75 9.67
N LYS A 111 -14.92 17.04 9.81
CA LYS A 111 -16.03 17.67 9.09
C LYS A 111 -15.84 17.64 7.57
N GLN A 112 -14.62 17.88 7.08
CA GLN A 112 -14.31 17.78 5.65
C GLN A 112 -14.49 16.35 5.10
N VAL A 113 -14.12 15.33 5.89
CA VAL A 113 -14.35 13.93 5.53
C VAL A 113 -15.85 13.65 5.43
N GLU A 114 -16.65 14.03 6.42
CA GLU A 114 -18.11 13.84 6.40
C GLU A 114 -18.78 14.55 5.20
N GLU A 115 -18.37 15.78 4.90
CA GLU A 115 -18.87 16.52 3.73
C GLU A 115 -18.52 15.81 2.41
N THR A 116 -17.29 15.29 2.30
CA THR A 116 -16.82 14.58 1.11
C THR A 116 -17.54 13.24 0.92
N GLU A 117 -17.75 12.48 2.00
CA GLU A 117 -18.51 11.23 1.99
C GLU A 117 -19.96 11.45 1.53
N MET A 118 -20.60 12.53 2.00
CA MET A 118 -21.93 12.90 1.54
C MET A 118 -21.98 13.22 0.04
N ASP A 119 -20.94 13.84 -0.50
CA ASP A 119 -20.87 14.18 -1.92
C ASP A 119 -20.60 12.95 -2.80
N ILE A 120 -19.73 12.03 -2.34
CA ILE A 120 -19.53 10.72 -2.97
C ILE A 120 -20.86 9.97 -3.06
N TYR A 121 -21.59 9.87 -1.94
CA TYR A 121 -22.90 9.21 -1.91
C TYR A 121 -23.91 9.82 -2.90
N LYS A 122 -23.94 11.15 -3.03
CA LYS A 122 -24.80 11.83 -4.02
C LYS A 122 -24.40 11.47 -5.45
N LEU A 123 -23.09 11.43 -5.73
CA LEU A 123 -22.56 11.13 -7.05
C LEU A 123 -22.86 9.69 -7.47
N GLU A 124 -22.62 8.72 -6.59
CA GLU A 124 -22.94 7.30 -6.81
C GLU A 124 -24.43 7.12 -7.13
N ARG A 125 -25.30 7.70 -6.30
CA ARG A 125 -26.75 7.64 -6.52
C ARG A 125 -27.19 8.28 -7.84
N SER A 126 -26.49 9.32 -8.30
CA SER A 126 -26.75 9.93 -9.61
C SER A 126 -26.29 9.04 -10.77
N ALA A 127 -25.14 8.38 -10.62
CA ALA A 127 -24.60 7.44 -11.60
C ALA A 127 -25.52 6.22 -11.74
N ASP A 128 -26.01 5.67 -10.63
CA ASP A 128 -26.97 4.56 -10.63
C ASP A 128 -28.26 4.91 -11.36
N LYS A 129 -28.81 6.11 -11.12
CA LYS A 129 -30.00 6.59 -11.84
C LYS A 129 -29.75 6.73 -13.34
N ILE A 130 -28.60 7.27 -13.73
CA ILE A 130 -28.23 7.38 -15.14
C ILE A 130 -28.11 5.98 -15.74
N HIS A 131 -27.42 5.06 -15.06
CA HIS A 131 -27.23 3.69 -15.52
C HIS A 131 -28.57 2.95 -15.70
N GLU A 132 -29.47 3.05 -14.73
CA GLU A 132 -30.82 2.46 -14.81
C GLU A 132 -31.63 3.09 -15.96
N SER A 133 -31.53 4.40 -16.16
CA SER A 133 -32.21 5.09 -17.27
C SER A 133 -31.68 4.67 -18.63
N VAL A 134 -30.35 4.50 -18.78
CA VAL A 134 -29.69 4.03 -20.00
C VAL A 134 -30.06 2.58 -20.27
N LYS A 135 -30.04 1.72 -19.24
CA LYS A 135 -30.45 0.32 -19.35
C LYS A 135 -31.90 0.19 -19.80
N THR A 136 -32.81 0.98 -19.20
CA THR A 136 -34.23 0.98 -19.56
C THR A 136 -34.46 1.46 -21.00
N LYS A 137 -33.74 2.51 -21.42
CA LYS A 137 -33.79 2.99 -22.82
C LYS A 137 -33.24 1.95 -23.79
N SER A 138 -32.06 1.40 -23.49
CA SER A 138 -31.42 0.36 -24.31
C SER A 138 -32.30 -0.87 -24.48
N MET A 139 -32.99 -1.34 -23.42
CA MET A 139 -33.93 -2.46 -23.53
C MET A 139 -35.10 -2.15 -24.47
N LYS A 140 -35.68 -0.94 -24.37
CA LYS A 140 -36.76 -0.52 -25.28
C LYS A 140 -36.29 -0.38 -26.72
N ASP A 141 -35.10 0.20 -26.91
CA ASP A 141 -34.51 0.38 -28.24
C ASP A 141 -34.22 -0.97 -28.90
N ILE A 142 -33.77 -1.98 -28.15
CA ILE A 142 -33.58 -3.35 -28.65
C ILE A 142 -34.93 -3.97 -29.07
N GLU A 143 -35.97 -3.86 -28.24
CA GLU A 143 -37.31 -4.38 -28.58
C GLU A 143 -37.95 -3.66 -29.78
N GLU A 144 -37.68 -2.36 -29.95
CA GLU A 144 -38.08 -1.61 -31.14
C GLU A 144 -37.30 -2.03 -32.38
N LEU A 145 -35.98 -2.18 -32.24
CA LEU A 145 -35.10 -2.63 -33.30
C LEU A 145 -35.51 -4.03 -33.80
N ASP A 146 -35.74 -4.99 -32.91
CA ASP A 146 -36.19 -6.34 -33.26
C ASP A 146 -37.51 -6.31 -34.06
N ARG A 147 -38.44 -5.43 -33.68
CA ARG A 147 -39.69 -5.23 -34.43
C ARG A 147 -39.43 -4.66 -35.82
N TYR A 148 -38.56 -3.66 -35.95
CA TYR A 148 -38.20 -3.09 -37.25
C TYR A 148 -37.47 -4.10 -38.14
N GLU A 149 -36.51 -4.84 -37.60
CA GLU A 149 -35.80 -5.91 -38.31
C GLU A 149 -36.77 -6.98 -38.81
N LEU A 150 -37.71 -7.41 -37.95
CA LEU A 150 -38.73 -8.40 -38.30
C LEU A 150 -39.70 -7.91 -39.39
N TYR A 151 -40.24 -6.69 -39.26
CA TYR A 151 -41.25 -6.17 -40.20
C TYR A 151 -40.66 -5.78 -41.56
N THR A 152 -39.47 -5.20 -41.56
CA THR A 152 -38.81 -4.78 -42.80
C THR A 152 -38.03 -5.93 -43.43
N GLY A 153 -37.64 -6.94 -42.65
CA GLY A 153 -36.66 -7.93 -43.06
C GLY A 153 -35.33 -7.29 -43.43
N LEU A 154 -34.97 -6.17 -42.80
CA LEU A 154 -33.71 -5.46 -43.00
C LEU A 154 -32.97 -5.39 -41.68
N LYS A 155 -31.70 -5.78 -41.70
CA LYS A 155 -30.75 -5.67 -40.60
C LYS A 155 -29.55 -4.86 -41.04
N VAL A 156 -29.10 -3.92 -40.21
CA VAL A 156 -27.96 -3.05 -40.49
C VAL A 156 -26.81 -3.41 -39.57
N GLU A 157 -25.65 -3.75 -40.15
CA GLU A 157 -24.48 -4.19 -39.41
C GLU A 157 -23.28 -3.28 -39.71
N ALA A 158 -22.57 -2.82 -38.69
CA ALA A 158 -21.28 -2.19 -38.86
C ALA A 158 -20.20 -3.28 -39.00
N VAL A 159 -19.57 -3.37 -40.18
CA VAL A 159 -18.55 -4.39 -40.48
C VAL A 159 -17.14 -3.86 -40.17
N ALA A 160 -16.91 -2.58 -40.46
CA ALA A 160 -15.70 -1.82 -40.16
C ALA A 160 -16.08 -0.34 -39.93
N GLU A 161 -15.13 0.49 -39.50
CA GLU A 161 -15.34 1.91 -39.16
C GLU A 161 -16.14 2.68 -40.23
N ASP A 162 -15.88 2.38 -41.50
CA ASP A 162 -16.51 3.04 -42.65
C ASP A 162 -17.36 2.10 -43.53
N HIS A 163 -17.73 0.92 -43.03
CA HIS A 163 -18.46 -0.08 -43.81
C HIS A 163 -19.75 -0.51 -43.13
N LEU A 164 -20.87 -0.19 -43.79
CA LEU A 164 -22.20 -0.61 -43.39
C LEU A 164 -22.66 -1.78 -44.26
N ARG A 165 -23.16 -2.85 -43.65
CA ARG A 165 -23.76 -3.99 -44.34
C ARG A 165 -25.26 -4.00 -44.11
N PHE A 166 -26.01 -3.89 -45.19
CA PHE A 166 -27.46 -4.02 -45.20
C PHE A 166 -27.80 -5.46 -45.57
N ARG A 167 -28.35 -6.19 -44.61
CA ARG A 167 -28.77 -7.59 -44.77
C ARG A 167 -30.29 -7.64 -44.90
N PHE A 168 -30.76 -8.29 -45.95
CA PHE A 168 -32.16 -8.42 -46.28
C PHE A 168 -32.60 -9.88 -46.20
N SER A 169 -33.56 -10.15 -45.32
CA SER A 169 -34.23 -11.44 -45.21
C SER A 169 -35.50 -11.46 -46.05
N ASN A 170 -36.02 -12.66 -46.33
CA ASN A 170 -37.23 -12.88 -47.14
C ASN A 170 -37.15 -12.27 -48.55
N ILE A 171 -35.97 -12.31 -49.18
CA ILE A 171 -35.76 -11.82 -50.56
C ILE A 171 -36.15 -12.87 -51.58
N ASN A 172 -35.72 -14.12 -51.36
CA ASN A 172 -36.06 -15.24 -52.21
C ASN A 172 -37.34 -15.93 -51.70
N PRO A 173 -38.43 -16.00 -52.49
CA PRO A 173 -39.64 -16.70 -52.07
C PRO A 173 -39.47 -18.23 -51.99
N ASN A 174 -38.44 -18.79 -52.66
CA ASN A 174 -38.20 -20.23 -52.69
C ASN A 174 -37.28 -20.70 -51.54
N ASP A 175 -36.50 -19.79 -50.96
CA ASP A 175 -35.63 -20.06 -49.83
C ASP A 175 -35.71 -18.88 -48.85
N SER A 176 -36.51 -19.05 -47.80
CA SER A 176 -36.69 -18.03 -46.77
C SER A 176 -35.52 -17.95 -45.78
N GLY A 177 -34.55 -18.87 -45.86
CA GLY A 177 -33.41 -18.93 -44.94
C GLY A 177 -32.16 -18.21 -45.42
N GLU A 178 -32.03 -17.98 -46.74
CA GLU A 178 -30.88 -17.26 -47.29
C GLU A 178 -31.06 -15.74 -47.23
N ASP A 179 -30.19 -15.09 -46.46
CA ASP A 179 -30.10 -13.64 -46.39
C ASP A 179 -29.31 -13.09 -47.59
N ALA A 180 -29.88 -12.11 -48.29
CA ALA A 180 -29.14 -11.30 -49.26
C ALA A 180 -28.47 -10.12 -48.54
N TYR A 181 -27.31 -9.64 -48.98
CA TYR A 181 -26.69 -8.46 -48.38
C TYR A 181 -25.99 -7.55 -49.39
N CYS A 182 -25.79 -6.30 -48.99
CA CYS A 182 -24.97 -5.32 -49.69
C CYS A 182 -24.10 -4.57 -48.66
N GLN A 183 -22.82 -4.40 -48.96
CA GLN A 183 -21.87 -3.66 -48.15
C GLN A 183 -21.56 -2.31 -48.81
N LEU A 184 -21.88 -1.23 -48.10
CA LEU A 184 -21.70 0.15 -48.48
C LEU A 184 -20.50 0.75 -47.74
N PHE A 185 -19.56 1.32 -48.49
CA PHE A 185 -18.51 2.16 -47.96
C PHE A 185 -19.02 3.59 -47.80
N VAL A 186 -18.86 4.16 -46.59
CA VAL A 186 -19.35 5.49 -46.21
C VAL A 186 -18.23 6.46 -45.80
N GLY A 187 -16.96 6.01 -45.80
CA GLY A 187 -15.82 6.82 -45.34
C GLY A 187 -15.23 7.78 -46.40
N GLY A 188 -15.69 7.70 -47.64
CA GLY A 188 -15.21 8.51 -48.76
C GLY A 188 -16.09 9.74 -49.06
N GLU A 189 -15.66 10.54 -50.02
CA GLU A 189 -16.49 11.62 -50.59
C GLU A 189 -17.73 11.07 -51.32
N PHE A 190 -17.61 9.85 -51.85
CA PHE A 190 -18.67 9.14 -52.55
C PHE A 190 -18.96 7.79 -51.90
N TYR A 191 -20.25 7.46 -51.80
CA TYR A 191 -20.76 6.16 -51.40
C TYR A 191 -20.45 5.11 -52.48
N GLN A 192 -19.93 3.95 -52.08
CA GLN A 192 -19.55 2.87 -52.99
C GLN A 192 -20.03 1.52 -52.46
N ILE A 193 -20.60 0.69 -53.32
CA ILE A 193 -20.98 -0.69 -53.03
C ILE A 193 -19.72 -1.55 -53.18
N VAL A 194 -19.19 -2.00 -52.04
CA VAL A 194 -17.96 -2.81 -52.00
C VAL A 194 -18.24 -4.26 -52.36
N GLU A 195 -19.33 -4.80 -51.84
CA GLU A 195 -19.66 -6.22 -51.96
C GLU A 195 -21.17 -6.41 -51.93
N SER A 196 -21.68 -7.38 -52.68
CA SER A 196 -23.08 -7.80 -52.59
C SER A 196 -23.22 -9.30 -52.74
N TYR A 197 -24.21 -9.87 -52.06
CA TYR A 197 -24.62 -11.25 -52.22
C TYR A 197 -26.15 -11.33 -52.38
N PRO A 198 -26.66 -11.84 -53.52
CA PRO A 198 -25.93 -12.27 -54.71
C PRO A 198 -25.11 -11.14 -55.38
N PRO A 199 -24.06 -11.46 -56.16
CA PRO A 199 -23.24 -10.46 -56.83
C PRO A 199 -24.08 -9.70 -57.87
N LEU A 200 -24.07 -8.37 -57.80
CA LEU A 200 -24.78 -7.48 -58.72
C LEU A 200 -23.90 -7.11 -59.92
N GLY A 201 -24.53 -6.80 -61.06
CA GLY A 201 -23.80 -6.34 -62.25
C GLY A 201 -23.16 -4.96 -62.05
N ALA A 202 -22.02 -4.72 -62.69
CA ALA A 202 -21.28 -3.44 -62.61
C ALA A 202 -22.12 -2.23 -63.07
N GLU A 203 -22.96 -2.41 -64.10
CA GLU A 203 -23.84 -1.33 -64.61
C GLU A 203 -24.95 -0.97 -63.60
N GLN A 204 -25.54 -1.99 -62.95
CA GLN A 204 -26.59 -1.78 -61.95
C GLN A 204 -26.04 -1.13 -60.68
N THR A 205 -24.86 -1.56 -60.23
CA THR A 205 -24.18 -0.99 -59.05
C THR A 205 -23.79 0.47 -59.31
N SER A 206 -23.18 0.79 -60.45
CA SER A 206 -22.85 2.17 -60.84
C SER A 206 -24.07 3.08 -60.87
N THR A 207 -25.20 2.61 -61.43
CA THR A 207 -26.44 3.40 -61.48
C THR A 207 -26.98 3.71 -60.08
N ILE A 208 -26.99 2.71 -59.19
CA ILE A 208 -27.48 2.86 -57.81
C ILE A 208 -26.54 3.79 -57.00
N GLU A 209 -25.23 3.66 -57.18
CA GLU A 209 -24.24 4.54 -56.55
C GLU A 209 -24.37 5.98 -57.03
N GLU A 210 -24.52 6.22 -58.33
CA GLU A 210 -24.73 7.56 -58.89
C GLU A 210 -26.00 8.21 -58.35
N ASP A 211 -27.11 7.46 -58.28
CA ASP A 211 -28.36 7.93 -57.71
C ASP A 211 -28.23 8.27 -56.21
N LEU A 212 -27.54 7.43 -55.44
CA LEU A 212 -27.29 7.67 -54.01
C LEU A 212 -26.38 8.89 -53.80
N ASN A 213 -25.29 9.00 -54.55
CA ASN A 213 -24.34 10.11 -54.45
C ASN A 213 -24.94 11.44 -54.90
N LYS A 214 -25.86 11.41 -55.87
CA LYS A 214 -26.54 12.61 -56.37
C LYS A 214 -27.62 13.13 -55.43
N ASN A 215 -28.42 12.24 -54.85
CA ASN A 215 -29.61 12.62 -54.08
C ASN A 215 -29.40 12.54 -52.56
N GLY A 216 -28.49 11.68 -52.08
CA GLY A 216 -28.28 11.42 -50.65
C GLY A 216 -29.43 10.64 -49.98
N GLU A 217 -30.37 10.10 -50.75
CA GLU A 217 -31.58 9.47 -50.23
C GLU A 217 -31.38 7.97 -49.92
N ILE A 218 -31.01 7.64 -48.68
CA ILE A 218 -30.77 6.25 -48.26
C ILE A 218 -31.99 5.34 -48.44
N MET A 219 -33.21 5.87 -48.29
CA MET A 219 -34.44 5.10 -48.45
C MET A 219 -34.67 4.67 -49.91
N LEU A 220 -34.32 5.54 -50.86
CA LEU A 220 -34.39 5.22 -52.28
C LEU A 220 -33.35 4.15 -52.63
N PHE A 221 -32.13 4.32 -52.13
CA PHE A 221 -31.06 3.32 -52.25
C PHE A 221 -31.48 1.95 -51.72
N LEU A 222 -32.01 1.86 -50.49
CA LEU A 222 -32.45 0.60 -49.89
C LEU A 222 -33.54 -0.10 -50.72
N LYS A 223 -34.44 0.68 -51.35
CA LYS A 223 -35.48 0.14 -52.23
C LYS A 223 -34.90 -0.37 -53.55
N GLN A 224 -34.00 0.39 -54.17
CA GLN A 224 -33.33 0.02 -55.43
C GLN A 224 -32.46 -1.23 -55.24
N ILE A 225 -31.62 -1.25 -54.19
CA ILE A 225 -30.73 -2.39 -53.92
C ILE A 225 -31.51 -3.65 -53.56
N ARG A 226 -32.60 -3.53 -52.80
CA ARG A 226 -33.46 -4.69 -52.46
C ARG A 226 -34.06 -5.31 -53.72
N ASN A 227 -34.52 -4.50 -54.66
CA ASN A 227 -35.05 -4.99 -55.93
C ASN A 227 -33.96 -5.62 -56.79
N ALA A 228 -32.78 -4.99 -56.88
CA ALA A 228 -31.64 -5.53 -57.60
C ALA A 228 -31.21 -6.90 -57.05
N LEU A 229 -31.10 -7.04 -55.72
CA LEU A 229 -30.78 -8.30 -55.05
C LEU A 229 -31.85 -9.37 -55.27
N LYS A 230 -33.14 -8.98 -55.32
CA LYS A 230 -34.27 -9.88 -55.61
C LYS A 230 -34.24 -10.40 -57.05
N ASP A 231 -33.89 -9.56 -58.02
CA ASP A 231 -33.79 -9.98 -59.41
C ASP A 231 -32.53 -10.83 -59.64
N ALA A 232 -31.42 -10.47 -58.99
CA ALA A 232 -30.20 -11.26 -58.99
C ALA A 232 -30.43 -12.65 -58.40
N SER A 233 -31.11 -12.78 -57.24
CA SER A 233 -31.38 -14.09 -56.63
C SER A 233 -32.25 -15.00 -57.49
N ARG A 234 -33.24 -14.44 -58.21
CA ARG A 234 -34.05 -15.18 -59.18
C ARG A 234 -33.21 -15.69 -60.35
N SER A 235 -32.31 -14.86 -60.88
CA SER A 235 -31.43 -15.25 -61.98
C SER A 235 -30.40 -16.31 -61.57
N LEU A 236 -29.85 -16.21 -60.36
CA LEU A 236 -28.91 -17.18 -59.81
C LEU A 236 -29.56 -18.57 -59.67
N PHE A 237 -30.80 -18.63 -59.18
CA PHE A 237 -31.57 -19.88 -59.10
C PHE A 237 -31.87 -20.48 -60.48
N ALA A 238 -32.11 -19.66 -61.50
CA ALA A 238 -32.30 -20.15 -62.87
C ALA A 238 -31.03 -20.82 -63.42
N LEU A 239 -29.84 -20.36 -63.01
CA LEU A 239 -28.55 -20.93 -63.39
C LEU A 239 -28.14 -22.13 -62.53
N ALA A 240 -28.52 -22.16 -61.24
CA ALA A 240 -28.20 -23.25 -60.32
C ALA A 240 -28.97 -24.56 -60.62
N ASN A 241 -30.12 -24.49 -61.30
CA ASN A 241 -30.85 -25.67 -61.78
C ASN A 241 -30.22 -26.34 -63.02
N THR A 242 -29.03 -25.90 -63.44
CA THR A 242 -28.20 -26.58 -64.45
C THR A 242 -27.22 -27.51 -63.72
N PRO A 243 -27.20 -28.83 -63.99
CA PRO A 243 -26.42 -29.78 -63.21
C PRO A 243 -24.93 -29.57 -63.46
N LEU A 244 -24.21 -29.02 -62.48
CA LEU A 244 -22.75 -28.89 -62.51
C LEU A 244 -22.11 -29.40 -61.23
N LEU A 245 -20.96 -30.03 -61.45
CA LEU A 245 -20.23 -30.93 -60.57
C LEU A 245 -19.64 -30.22 -59.34
N GLU A 246 -19.86 -30.87 -58.20
CA GLU A 246 -19.14 -30.69 -56.94
C GLU A 246 -17.63 -30.76 -57.13
N ASN A 247 -16.91 -29.69 -56.78
CA ASN A 247 -15.63 -29.72 -56.06
C ASN A 247 -15.27 -28.29 -55.63
N ASP A 248 -14.62 -28.20 -54.47
CA ASP A 248 -14.02 -27.00 -53.86
C ASP A 248 -14.92 -26.17 -52.93
N LYS A 249 -15.28 -26.77 -51.79
CA LYS A 249 -15.60 -26.08 -50.54
C LYS A 249 -14.52 -26.38 -49.51
N ASP A 250 -13.39 -25.68 -49.56
CA ASP A 250 -12.48 -25.58 -48.42
C ASP A 250 -11.57 -24.36 -48.58
N LYS A 251 -11.96 -23.26 -47.93
CA LYS A 251 -11.12 -22.20 -47.35
C LYS A 251 -11.98 -20.96 -47.14
N ILE A 252 -12.24 -20.60 -45.89
CA ILE A 252 -12.25 -19.23 -45.31
C ILE A 252 -12.88 -19.36 -43.92
N ALA A 253 -12.08 -19.24 -42.86
CA ALA A 253 -12.49 -18.71 -41.57
C ALA A 253 -11.25 -18.47 -40.69
N ASN A 254 -10.81 -17.22 -40.61
CA ASN A 254 -9.93 -16.75 -39.53
C ASN A 254 -10.47 -15.39 -39.06
N LYS A 255 -10.97 -15.32 -37.82
CA LYS A 255 -11.46 -14.09 -37.19
C LYS A 255 -10.92 -13.99 -35.76
N ASN A 256 -10.37 -12.82 -35.46
CA ASN A 256 -9.77 -12.41 -34.18
C ASN A 256 -10.71 -12.57 -32.98
N PRO A 257 -10.18 -12.93 -31.79
CA PRO A 257 -10.96 -12.98 -30.55
C PRO A 257 -11.13 -11.56 -29.95
N LYS A 258 -12.35 -11.27 -29.51
CA LYS A 258 -12.74 -10.04 -28.82
C LYS A 258 -12.19 -10.03 -27.38
N ALA A 259 -11.73 -8.87 -26.93
CA ALA A 259 -11.28 -8.62 -25.57
C ALA A 259 -12.39 -8.89 -24.54
N ALA A 260 -12.10 -9.75 -23.56
CA ALA A 260 -12.99 -10.06 -22.45
C ALA A 260 -12.81 -9.04 -21.32
N ILE A 261 -13.92 -8.48 -20.84
CA ILE A 261 -13.97 -7.58 -19.68
C ILE A 261 -13.93 -8.48 -18.43
N PHE A 262 -12.81 -8.47 -17.70
CA PHE A 262 -12.64 -9.22 -16.46
C PHE A 262 -13.08 -8.39 -15.25
N THR A 263 -13.97 -8.96 -14.46
CA THR A 263 -14.40 -8.46 -13.14
C THR A 263 -13.53 -9.11 -12.05
N SER A 264 -13.25 -8.38 -10.96
CA SER A 264 -12.54 -8.92 -9.80
C SER A 264 -13.13 -10.25 -9.34
N PRO A 265 -12.29 -11.21 -8.92
CA PRO A 265 -12.76 -12.52 -8.53
C PRO A 265 -13.60 -12.45 -7.26
N LEU A 266 -14.73 -13.15 -7.27
CA LEU A 266 -15.55 -13.33 -6.08
C LEU A 266 -15.08 -14.61 -5.39
N VAL A 267 -14.62 -14.50 -4.15
CA VAL A 267 -14.42 -15.64 -3.26
C VAL A 267 -15.78 -16.01 -2.67
N ASN A 268 -16.26 -17.22 -2.98
CA ASN A 268 -17.49 -17.74 -2.39
C ASN A 268 -17.11 -18.73 -1.30
N LYS A 269 -17.53 -18.45 -0.06
CA LYS A 269 -17.24 -19.28 1.12
C LYS A 269 -18.38 -20.25 1.40
N PHE A 270 -18.04 -21.50 1.68
CA PHE A 270 -18.95 -22.56 2.09
C PHE A 270 -18.33 -23.34 3.26
N GLU A 271 -19.18 -23.82 4.16
CA GLU A 271 -18.79 -24.59 5.34
C GLU A 271 -18.31 -26.00 4.96
N THR A 272 -19.05 -26.69 4.07
CA THR A 272 -18.71 -28.03 3.57
C THR A 272 -18.96 -28.16 2.06
N ARG A 273 -18.44 -29.22 1.44
CA ARG A 273 -18.70 -29.53 0.03
C ARG A 273 -20.18 -29.77 -0.25
N GLU A 274 -20.91 -30.39 0.66
CA GLU A 274 -22.36 -30.61 0.52
C GLU A 274 -23.11 -29.27 0.47
N GLN A 275 -22.72 -28.31 1.32
CA GLN A 275 -23.31 -26.97 1.31
C GLN A 275 -23.02 -26.24 -0.01
N LEU A 276 -21.82 -26.41 -0.58
CA LEU A 276 -21.51 -25.94 -1.93
C LEU A 276 -22.48 -26.55 -2.95
N LEU A 277 -22.64 -27.88 -2.94
CA LEU A 277 -23.51 -28.60 -3.89
C LEU A 277 -24.97 -28.17 -3.80
N ASP A 278 -25.47 -27.93 -2.58
CA ASP A 278 -26.85 -27.49 -2.31
C ASP A 278 -27.07 -25.99 -2.57
N SER A 279 -26.00 -25.23 -2.81
CA SER A 279 -26.09 -23.79 -2.98
C SER A 279 -26.75 -23.38 -4.31
N PRO A 280 -27.51 -22.27 -4.33
CA PRO A 280 -28.00 -21.68 -5.58
C PRO A 280 -26.87 -21.31 -6.54
N PHE A 281 -25.69 -20.97 -5.99
CA PHE A 281 -24.48 -20.71 -6.75
C PHE A 281 -24.09 -21.91 -7.62
N TRP A 282 -24.02 -23.10 -7.03
CA TRP A 282 -23.64 -24.32 -7.73
C TRP A 282 -24.69 -24.79 -8.74
N GLY A 283 -25.97 -24.71 -8.38
CA GLY A 283 -27.07 -24.95 -9.32
C GLY A 283 -26.96 -24.05 -10.56
N HIS A 284 -26.66 -22.76 -10.37
CA HIS A 284 -26.44 -21.83 -11.47
C HIS A 284 -25.16 -22.13 -12.27
N LEU A 285 -24.09 -22.56 -11.60
CA LEU A 285 -22.82 -22.92 -12.23
C LEU A 285 -22.98 -24.10 -13.20
N ILE A 286 -23.69 -25.14 -12.77
CA ILE A 286 -23.89 -26.36 -13.58
C ILE A 286 -24.93 -26.14 -14.69
N HIS A 287 -26.01 -25.42 -14.41
CA HIS A 287 -27.18 -25.37 -15.30
C HIS A 287 -27.13 -24.23 -16.33
N ARG A 288 -26.27 -23.22 -16.20
CA ARG A 288 -26.22 -22.09 -17.14
C ARG A 288 -25.15 -22.26 -18.22
N LYS A 289 -25.54 -22.02 -19.48
CA LYS A 289 -24.65 -21.92 -20.66
C LYS A 289 -23.67 -20.73 -20.65
N HIS A 290 -23.55 -20.00 -19.55
CA HIS A 290 -22.70 -18.79 -19.48
C HIS A 290 -21.32 -19.12 -18.92
N HIS A 291 -20.43 -19.61 -19.80
CA HIS A 291 -19.04 -19.97 -19.49
C HIS A 291 -18.18 -18.79 -18.97
N LEU A 292 -18.62 -17.55 -19.15
CA LEU A 292 -17.79 -16.34 -18.94
C LEU A 292 -17.55 -15.98 -17.45
N LYS A 293 -18.37 -16.41 -16.49
CA LYS A 293 -18.18 -16.08 -15.05
C LYS A 293 -17.38 -17.09 -14.24
N ILE A 294 -17.10 -18.26 -14.82
CA ILE A 294 -16.47 -19.38 -14.10
C ILE A 294 -14.98 -19.10 -13.83
N ARG A 295 -14.31 -18.44 -14.78
CA ARG A 295 -12.85 -18.27 -14.77
C ARG A 295 -12.31 -17.44 -13.61
N SER A 296 -13.13 -16.59 -13.00
CA SER A 296 -12.72 -15.70 -11.91
C SER A 296 -13.36 -16.09 -10.58
N THR A 297 -13.84 -17.32 -10.41
CA THR A 297 -14.49 -17.73 -9.17
C THR A 297 -13.58 -18.64 -8.37
N VAL A 298 -13.25 -18.23 -7.14
CA VAL A 298 -12.56 -19.06 -6.15
C VAL A 298 -13.60 -19.51 -5.12
N ILE A 299 -13.55 -20.78 -4.75
CA ILE A 299 -14.46 -21.36 -3.76
C ILE A 299 -13.64 -21.75 -2.55
N PHE A 300 -13.99 -21.28 -1.36
CA PHE A 300 -13.35 -21.65 -0.11
C PHE A 300 -14.24 -22.62 0.67
N ILE A 301 -13.67 -23.75 1.10
CA ILE A 301 -14.32 -24.83 1.86
C ILE A 301 -13.72 -24.83 3.27
N GLU A 302 -14.50 -24.38 4.25
CA GLU A 302 -14.02 -24.05 5.59
C GLU A 302 -13.67 -25.27 6.45
N ASP A 303 -14.44 -26.37 6.37
CA ASP A 303 -14.18 -27.59 7.13
C ASP A 303 -12.89 -28.31 6.71
N GLU A 304 -12.55 -28.20 5.43
CA GLU A 304 -11.31 -28.73 4.86
C GLU A 304 -10.15 -27.74 4.90
N ASP A 305 -10.42 -26.45 5.11
CA ASP A 305 -9.48 -25.33 4.94
C ASP A 305 -8.80 -25.32 3.56
N THR A 306 -9.61 -25.51 2.51
CA THR A 306 -9.11 -25.61 1.13
C THR A 306 -9.80 -24.66 0.16
N PHE A 307 -9.09 -24.33 -0.91
CA PHE A 307 -9.58 -23.49 -2.01
C PHE A 307 -9.75 -24.33 -3.28
N LEU A 308 -10.93 -24.30 -3.89
CA LEU A 308 -11.22 -24.93 -5.18
C LEU A 308 -11.22 -23.88 -6.29
N ILE A 309 -10.47 -24.15 -7.36
CA ILE A 309 -10.23 -23.21 -8.46
C ILE A 309 -10.39 -23.93 -9.78
N PHE A 310 -11.11 -23.34 -10.72
CA PHE A 310 -11.34 -23.96 -12.02
C PHE A 310 -10.04 -24.06 -12.85
N ASP A 311 -9.76 -25.24 -13.40
CA ASP A 311 -8.64 -25.42 -14.34
C ASP A 311 -9.04 -24.91 -15.73
N GLU A 312 -8.28 -23.94 -16.26
CA GLU A 312 -8.55 -23.35 -17.58
C GLU A 312 -8.19 -24.29 -18.74
N LYS A 313 -7.26 -25.23 -18.52
CA LYS A 313 -6.61 -25.98 -19.61
C LYS A 313 -7.55 -26.95 -20.35
N ASP A 314 -8.65 -27.34 -19.75
CA ASP A 314 -9.61 -28.25 -20.37
C ASP A 314 -10.72 -27.56 -21.18
N GLN A 315 -10.83 -26.23 -21.12
CA GLN A 315 -11.83 -25.50 -21.90
C GLN A 315 -11.35 -25.15 -23.30
N GLU A 316 -10.06 -24.88 -23.52
CA GLU A 316 -9.53 -24.47 -24.83
C GLU A 316 -9.51 -25.60 -25.86
N LYS A 317 -9.41 -26.87 -25.44
CA LYS A 317 -9.46 -28.01 -26.37
C LYS A 317 -10.83 -28.23 -26.99
N LYS A 318 -11.91 -27.64 -26.44
CA LYS A 318 -13.28 -27.81 -26.95
C LYS A 318 -13.74 -26.66 -27.86
N THR A 319 -13.11 -25.49 -27.83
CA THR A 319 -13.52 -24.35 -28.66
C THR A 319 -13.04 -24.42 -30.11
N LEU A 320 -12.04 -25.26 -30.42
CA LEU A 320 -11.49 -25.41 -31.78
C LEU A 320 -12.28 -26.37 -32.69
N PHE A 321 -13.19 -27.18 -32.16
CA PHE A 321 -14.07 -28.05 -32.96
C PHE A 321 -15.53 -27.63 -32.78
N TRP A 322 -15.88 -26.49 -33.36
CA TRP A 322 -17.26 -25.99 -33.44
C TRP A 322 -18.04 -26.83 -34.46
N ILE A 323 -18.39 -28.07 -34.10
CA ILE A 323 -19.35 -28.89 -34.83
C ILE A 323 -20.73 -28.57 -34.22
N PRO A 324 -21.61 -27.81 -34.89
CA PRO A 324 -22.86 -27.24 -34.35
C PRO A 324 -23.96 -28.26 -33.96
N TRP A 325 -23.63 -29.56 -33.88
CA TRP A 325 -24.57 -30.67 -33.74
C TRP A 325 -24.21 -31.56 -32.55
N SER A 326 -23.01 -31.43 -31.96
CA SER A 326 -22.65 -32.21 -30.78
C SER A 326 -23.07 -31.46 -29.52
N ASN A 327 -24.32 -31.69 -29.08
CA ASN A 327 -24.75 -31.45 -27.70
C ASN A 327 -24.02 -32.44 -26.77
N ARG A 328 -22.69 -32.41 -26.73
CA ARG A 328 -21.93 -33.09 -25.68
C ARG A 328 -22.03 -32.23 -24.45
N GLU A 329 -22.97 -32.59 -23.58
CA GLU A 329 -23.04 -32.07 -22.22
C GLU A 329 -21.65 -32.24 -21.57
N VAL A 330 -21.24 -31.21 -20.84
CA VAL A 330 -19.99 -31.28 -20.08
C VAL A 330 -20.29 -32.19 -18.90
N ASP A 331 -19.87 -33.45 -18.96
CA ASP A 331 -20.14 -34.39 -17.86
C ASP A 331 -19.26 -34.16 -16.63
N GLN A 332 -18.19 -33.36 -16.76
CA GLN A 332 -17.18 -33.18 -15.72
C GLN A 332 -16.66 -31.75 -15.63
N LEU A 333 -16.53 -31.24 -14.40
CA LEU A 333 -15.83 -30.00 -14.07
C LEU A 333 -14.47 -30.33 -13.45
N TYR A 334 -13.45 -29.57 -13.80
CA TYR A 334 -12.07 -29.77 -13.35
C TYR A 334 -11.64 -28.61 -12.47
N PHE A 335 -11.05 -28.93 -11.33
CA PHE A 335 -10.58 -28.00 -10.33
C PHE A 335 -9.13 -28.32 -9.94
N THR A 336 -8.40 -27.30 -9.52
CA THR A 336 -7.24 -27.43 -8.66
C THR A 336 -7.67 -27.07 -7.25
N GLU A 337 -7.55 -28.04 -6.34
CA GLU A 337 -7.74 -27.83 -4.91
C GLU A 337 -6.39 -27.49 -4.26
N VAL A 338 -6.39 -26.46 -3.41
CA VAL A 338 -5.19 -25.97 -2.74
C VAL A 338 -5.43 -25.91 -1.25
N ASP A 339 -4.52 -26.53 -0.52
CA ASP A 339 -4.42 -26.52 0.93
C ASP A 339 -3.15 -25.73 1.26
N PHE A 340 -3.29 -24.62 1.98
CA PHE A 340 -2.16 -23.78 2.38
C PHE A 340 -1.38 -24.37 3.56
N GLY A 341 -1.97 -25.32 4.28
CA GLY A 341 -1.45 -25.89 5.50
C GLY A 341 -1.58 -24.96 6.72
N PRO A 342 -1.37 -25.50 7.92
CA PRO A 342 -1.55 -24.75 9.17
C PRO A 342 -0.42 -23.76 9.48
N ASP A 343 0.74 -23.94 8.85
CA ASP A 343 1.94 -23.16 9.13
C ASP A 343 2.00 -21.94 8.21
N VAL A 344 1.93 -20.77 8.81
CA VAL A 344 2.08 -19.48 8.13
C VAL A 344 3.13 -18.65 8.85
N TRP A 345 4.11 -18.14 8.12
CA TRP A 345 5.05 -17.17 8.67
C TRP A 345 5.45 -16.13 7.63
N TRP A 346 6.03 -15.04 8.10
CA TRP A 346 6.52 -14.01 7.22
C TRP A 346 7.92 -14.36 6.72
N VAL A 347 8.14 -14.32 5.42
CA VAL A 347 9.46 -14.37 4.80
C VAL A 347 9.68 -13.04 4.11
N GLY A 348 10.88 -12.50 4.25
CA GLY A 348 11.18 -11.21 3.63
C GLY A 348 12.66 -10.98 3.43
N SER A 349 12.96 -9.85 2.82
CA SER A 349 14.30 -9.30 2.77
C SER A 349 14.23 -7.92 3.40
N ASP A 350 15.07 -7.65 4.39
CA ASP A 350 15.23 -6.29 4.91
C ASP A 350 16.33 -5.56 4.14
N ASN A 351 16.09 -4.28 3.87
CA ASN A 351 17.11 -3.33 3.40
C ASN A 351 17.82 -3.71 2.10
N PHE A 352 17.16 -4.43 1.20
CA PHE A 352 17.71 -4.89 -0.07
C PHE A 352 18.26 -3.72 -0.91
N PRO A 353 19.54 -3.71 -1.27
CA PRO A 353 20.13 -2.62 -2.03
C PRO A 353 19.66 -2.68 -3.48
N LEU A 354 18.81 -1.73 -3.88
CA LEU A 354 18.31 -1.64 -5.25
C LEU A 354 19.23 -0.84 -6.17
N LEU A 355 19.80 0.25 -5.65
CA LEU A 355 20.63 1.16 -6.42
C LEU A 355 21.54 1.95 -5.48
N THR A 356 22.82 2.08 -5.83
CA THR A 356 23.75 3.00 -5.17
C THR A 356 24.18 4.06 -6.17
N ILE A 357 23.99 5.32 -5.82
CA ILE A 357 24.50 6.47 -6.59
C ILE A 357 25.62 7.17 -5.84
N SER A 358 26.58 7.67 -6.59
CA SER A 358 27.74 8.41 -6.06
C SER A 358 27.80 9.80 -6.68
N ALA A 359 28.02 10.80 -5.83
CA ALA A 359 28.33 12.18 -6.19
C ALA A 359 29.77 12.55 -5.76
N GLU A 360 30.65 11.56 -5.54
CA GLU A 360 32.01 11.75 -5.01
C GLU A 360 32.87 12.68 -5.88
N TYR A 361 32.68 12.62 -7.20
CA TYR A 361 33.42 13.43 -8.18
C TYR A 361 32.62 14.61 -8.71
N SER A 362 31.44 14.87 -8.14
CA SER A 362 30.54 15.95 -8.56
C SER A 362 30.62 17.12 -7.59
N SER A 363 30.70 18.34 -8.13
CA SER A 363 30.52 19.57 -7.34
C SER A 363 29.05 19.87 -7.03
N GLY A 364 28.12 19.15 -7.65
CA GLY A 364 26.67 19.24 -7.42
C GLY A 364 26.09 17.96 -6.81
N TYR A 365 24.87 18.04 -6.30
CA TYR A 365 24.14 16.87 -5.83
C TYR A 365 23.74 15.96 -7.00
N VAL A 366 23.55 14.67 -6.71
CA VAL A 366 22.97 13.70 -7.65
C VAL A 366 21.67 13.20 -7.05
N GLU A 367 20.59 13.24 -7.82
CA GLU A 367 19.30 12.70 -7.42
C GLU A 367 18.92 11.53 -8.31
N VAL A 368 18.30 10.51 -7.72
CA VAL A 368 17.55 9.51 -8.45
C VAL A 368 16.13 9.50 -7.93
N GLU A 369 15.21 9.77 -8.84
CA GLU A 369 13.80 9.48 -8.67
C GLU A 369 13.53 8.10 -9.24
N ARG A 370 12.95 7.21 -8.43
CA ARG A 370 12.50 5.91 -8.89
C ARG A 370 11.01 5.77 -8.62
N GLU A 371 10.28 5.44 -9.67
CA GLU A 371 8.93 4.91 -9.54
C GLU A 371 9.05 3.50 -8.97
N ILE A 372 8.57 3.31 -7.74
CA ILE A 372 8.60 2.00 -7.09
C ILE A 372 7.40 1.22 -7.61
N ILE A 373 7.62 0.49 -8.70
CA ILE A 373 6.64 -0.45 -9.23
C ILE A 373 6.78 -1.75 -8.43
N HIS A 374 5.76 -2.07 -7.64
CA HIS A 374 5.66 -3.28 -6.83
C HIS A 374 5.40 -4.50 -7.73
N GLY A 375 6.36 -4.89 -8.56
CA GLY A 375 6.24 -6.00 -9.50
C GLY A 375 7.17 -7.15 -9.13
N TYR A 376 6.60 -8.29 -8.75
CA TYR A 376 7.33 -9.55 -8.59
C TYR A 376 6.62 -10.66 -9.37
N SER A 377 7.40 -11.51 -10.05
CA SER A 377 6.87 -12.70 -10.73
C SER A 377 7.07 -13.92 -9.83
N VAL A 378 6.01 -14.41 -9.22
CA VAL A 378 6.03 -15.75 -8.60
C VAL A 378 5.74 -16.75 -9.71
N ARG A 379 6.71 -17.63 -10.02
CA ARG A 379 6.42 -18.79 -10.86
C ARG A 379 5.89 -19.89 -9.97
N VAL A 380 4.63 -20.23 -10.18
CA VAL A 380 4.00 -21.41 -9.60
C VAL A 380 3.82 -22.43 -10.73
N ASN A 381 3.56 -23.70 -10.40
CA ASN A 381 3.15 -24.67 -11.41
C ASN A 381 1.99 -24.06 -12.26
N PRO A 382 1.95 -24.19 -13.61
CA PRO A 382 1.03 -23.41 -14.42
C PRO A 382 -0.48 -23.58 -14.15
N SER A 383 -0.91 -24.55 -13.33
CA SER A 383 -2.30 -24.64 -12.84
C SER A 383 -2.60 -23.69 -11.66
N LEU A 384 -1.58 -23.20 -10.96
CA LEU A 384 -1.66 -22.35 -9.77
C LEU A 384 -1.34 -20.87 -10.04
N GLU A 385 -0.78 -20.54 -11.21
CA GLU A 385 -0.50 -19.14 -11.56
C GLU A 385 -1.79 -18.30 -11.64
N SER A 386 -2.92 -18.90 -12.03
CA SER A 386 -4.22 -18.21 -12.04
C SER A 386 -4.76 -17.93 -10.63
N LEU A 387 -4.49 -18.82 -9.66
CA LEU A 387 -4.89 -18.70 -8.25
C LEU A 387 -4.33 -17.45 -7.59
N LEU A 388 -3.01 -17.24 -7.70
CA LEU A 388 -2.34 -16.11 -7.03
C LEU A 388 -2.72 -14.78 -7.68
N GLY A 389 -2.97 -14.76 -9.00
CA GLY A 389 -3.54 -13.59 -9.65
C GLY A 389 -4.94 -13.22 -9.14
N MET A 390 -5.73 -14.22 -8.70
CA MET A 390 -7.11 -14.03 -8.25
C MET A 390 -7.25 -13.66 -6.76
N LEU A 391 -6.51 -14.30 -5.84
CA LEU A 391 -6.72 -14.08 -4.40
C LEU A 391 -6.25 -12.69 -3.91
N PHE A 392 -5.35 -12.02 -4.62
CA PHE A 392 -4.73 -10.76 -4.18
C PHE A 392 -5.20 -9.51 -4.96
N THR A 393 -6.21 -9.65 -5.83
CA THR A 393 -6.73 -8.56 -6.69
C THR A 393 -7.97 -7.86 -6.14
N GLY A 394 -7.82 -7.21 -4.98
CA GLY A 394 -8.68 -6.11 -4.56
C GLY A 394 -8.32 -4.78 -5.25
N GLY A 395 -8.20 -4.72 -6.59
CA GLY A 395 -7.87 -3.48 -7.31
C GLY A 395 -7.38 -3.68 -8.75
N LYS A 396 -7.82 -2.81 -9.68
CA LYS A 396 -7.73 -2.89 -11.15
C LYS A 396 -6.30 -3.04 -11.74
N ILE A 397 -6.16 -3.69 -12.91
CA ILE A 397 -5.76 -3.11 -14.24
C ILE A 397 -5.44 -4.21 -15.30
N ALA A 398 -5.48 -3.76 -16.57
CA ALA A 398 -5.43 -4.35 -17.91
C ALA A 398 -4.26 -5.28 -18.33
N LEU A 399 -4.56 -6.05 -19.39
CA LEU A 399 -3.72 -7.00 -20.13
C LEU A 399 -2.64 -6.34 -21.01
N GLU A 400 -1.43 -6.93 -21.03
CA GLU A 400 -0.91 -7.64 -22.22
C GLU A 400 0.33 -8.51 -21.87
N SER A 401 0.21 -9.81 -22.19
CA SER A 401 1.24 -10.83 -22.46
C SER A 401 2.55 -10.85 -21.64
N THR A 402 2.47 -11.37 -20.42
CA THR A 402 3.30 -12.41 -19.77
C THR A 402 2.89 -12.37 -18.31
N ASN A 403 2.16 -13.40 -17.87
CA ASN A 403 1.27 -13.35 -16.70
C ASN A 403 2.01 -13.28 -15.35
N SER A 404 2.52 -12.10 -15.00
CA SER A 404 2.73 -11.65 -13.63
C SER A 404 1.80 -10.48 -13.36
N LEU A 405 1.04 -10.54 -12.27
CA LEU A 405 0.05 -9.53 -11.94
C LEU A 405 0.73 -8.31 -11.31
N TYR A 406 0.51 -7.13 -11.89
CA TYR A 406 1.09 -5.86 -11.43
C TYR A 406 0.02 -5.02 -10.72
N ILE A 407 0.11 -4.90 -9.40
CA ILE A 407 -0.59 -3.85 -8.64
C ILE A 407 0.43 -2.73 -8.44
N ALA A 408 0.24 -1.62 -9.14
CA ALA A 408 1.14 -0.46 -9.02
C ALA A 408 0.42 0.68 -8.32
N GLU A 409 0.53 0.73 -6.99
CA GLU A 409 0.47 2.02 -6.32
C GLU A 409 1.73 2.79 -6.70
N LYS A 410 1.54 3.95 -7.32
CA LYS A 410 2.64 4.80 -7.78
C LYS A 410 3.12 5.65 -6.63
N GLU A 411 4.10 5.14 -5.90
CA GLU A 411 4.89 5.96 -4.99
C GLU A 411 6.22 6.33 -5.65
N GLY A 412 6.50 7.63 -5.70
CA GLY A 412 7.77 8.18 -6.15
C GLY A 412 8.67 8.42 -4.94
N LEU A 413 9.85 7.80 -4.94
CA LEU A 413 10.88 8.06 -3.94
C LEU A 413 12.08 8.74 -4.60
N ILE A 414 12.51 9.88 -4.03
CA ILE A 414 13.68 10.63 -4.50
C ILE A 414 14.81 10.47 -3.47
N CYS A 415 15.88 9.77 -3.87
CA CYS A 415 17.11 9.68 -3.09
C CYS A 415 18.15 10.69 -3.58
N ARG A 416 18.74 11.46 -2.67
CA ARG A 416 19.74 12.50 -2.99
C ARG A 416 21.09 12.19 -2.35
N ALA A 417 22.16 12.17 -3.15
CA ALA A 417 23.54 12.19 -2.69
C ALA A 417 24.05 13.63 -2.65
N ASN A 418 24.55 14.06 -1.48
CA ASN A 418 25.26 15.32 -1.34
C ASN A 418 26.58 15.30 -2.11
N PRO A 419 27.13 16.46 -2.54
CA PRO A 419 28.45 16.53 -3.17
C PRO A 419 29.51 15.82 -2.33
N GLY A 420 30.33 14.97 -2.96
CA GLY A 420 31.33 14.17 -2.25
C GLY A 420 30.78 12.93 -1.55
N GLY A 421 29.47 12.68 -1.58
CA GLY A 421 28.82 11.57 -0.87
C GLY A 421 28.18 10.54 -1.78
N ARG A 422 27.60 9.50 -1.15
CA ARG A 422 26.86 8.41 -1.81
C ARG A 422 25.50 8.25 -1.14
N VAL A 423 24.53 7.74 -1.89
CA VAL A 423 23.25 7.26 -1.31
C VAL A 423 22.88 5.93 -1.93
N GLN A 424 22.40 5.01 -1.10
CA GLN A 424 21.87 3.71 -1.49
C GLN A 424 20.37 3.68 -1.24
N LEU A 425 19.60 3.40 -2.29
CA LEU A 425 18.19 3.07 -2.18
C LEU A 425 18.08 1.61 -1.73
N GLN A 426 17.45 1.42 -0.57
CA GLN A 426 17.21 0.11 0.02
C GLN A 426 15.72 -0.16 0.10
N VAL A 427 15.34 -1.42 -0.07
CA VAL A 427 13.94 -1.85 -0.10
C VAL A 427 13.74 -3.07 0.78
N SER A 428 12.73 -3.03 1.63
CA SER A 428 12.32 -4.20 2.41
C SER A 428 11.00 -4.74 1.88
N SER A 429 10.93 -6.05 1.71
CA SER A 429 9.71 -6.74 1.29
C SER A 429 9.38 -7.83 2.29
N LYS A 430 8.09 -7.97 2.60
CA LYS A 430 7.57 -9.04 3.44
C LYS A 430 6.51 -9.80 2.66
N MET A 431 6.50 -11.12 2.80
CA MET A 431 5.60 -12.05 2.14
C MET A 431 5.14 -13.07 3.16
N LEU A 432 3.93 -13.58 3.02
CA LEU A 432 3.49 -14.76 3.76
C LEU A 432 4.03 -16.00 3.06
N SER A 433 4.59 -16.92 3.84
CA SER A 433 5.07 -18.21 3.40
C SER A 433 4.19 -19.30 3.97
N PHE A 434 3.73 -20.17 3.08
CA PHE A 434 2.90 -21.34 3.34
C PHE A 434 3.67 -22.59 2.92
N PRO A 435 4.58 -23.10 3.76
CA PRO A 435 5.58 -24.10 3.38
C PRO A 435 4.99 -25.51 3.28
N ALA A 436 3.92 -25.76 4.03
CA ALA A 436 3.13 -26.98 3.94
C ALA A 436 2.12 -26.96 2.78
N ALA A 437 2.11 -25.90 1.97
CA ALA A 437 1.14 -25.77 0.89
C ALA A 437 1.27 -26.88 -0.14
N ARG A 438 0.11 -27.43 -0.51
CA ARG A 438 -0.02 -28.56 -1.42
C ARG A 438 -1.23 -28.36 -2.31
N SER A 439 -1.21 -28.98 -3.48
CA SER A 439 -2.32 -28.93 -4.43
C SER A 439 -2.64 -30.30 -5.00
N ARG A 440 -3.90 -30.51 -5.38
CA ARG A 440 -4.36 -31.71 -6.09
C ARG A 440 -5.38 -31.34 -7.16
N ALA A 441 -5.42 -32.14 -8.22
CA ALA A 441 -6.50 -32.04 -9.20
C ALA A 441 -7.76 -32.70 -8.62
N VAL A 442 -8.90 -32.05 -8.81
CA VAL A 442 -10.21 -32.52 -8.40
C VAL A 442 -11.15 -32.47 -9.59
N GLN A 443 -11.95 -33.51 -9.78
CA GLN A 443 -12.96 -33.59 -10.82
C GLN A 443 -14.33 -33.77 -10.18
N TYR A 444 -15.30 -32.98 -10.60
CA TYR A 444 -16.70 -33.16 -10.22
C TYR A 444 -17.47 -33.72 -11.40
N GLY A 445 -18.04 -34.92 -11.24
CA GLY A 445 -18.92 -35.50 -12.25
C GLY A 445 -20.32 -34.92 -12.14
N ILE A 446 -20.78 -34.17 -13.14
CA ILE A 446 -22.11 -33.55 -13.13
C ILE A 446 -23.22 -34.60 -13.07
N THR A 447 -23.03 -35.75 -13.74
CA THR A 447 -23.98 -36.86 -13.72
C THR A 447 -23.90 -37.72 -12.47
N SER A 448 -22.70 -37.88 -11.88
CA SER A 448 -22.52 -38.67 -10.66
C SER A 448 -22.87 -37.89 -9.39
N GLY A 449 -22.69 -36.57 -9.41
CA GLY A 449 -22.82 -35.72 -8.24
C GLY A 449 -21.62 -35.80 -7.28
N ASP A 450 -20.52 -36.44 -7.69
CA ASP A 450 -19.40 -36.79 -6.81
C ASP A 450 -18.12 -36.06 -7.19
N PHE A 451 -17.35 -35.65 -6.17
CA PHE A 451 -15.97 -35.18 -6.32
C PHE A 451 -15.00 -36.36 -6.30
N THR A 452 -14.07 -36.38 -7.25
CA THR A 452 -12.95 -37.32 -7.31
C THR A 452 -11.65 -36.54 -7.28
N ALA A 453 -10.81 -36.83 -6.28
CA ALA A 453 -9.58 -36.08 -6.04
C ALA A 453 -8.35 -36.97 -6.27
N THR A 454 -7.30 -36.36 -6.81
CA THR A 454 -5.98 -36.99 -6.95
C THR A 454 -5.16 -36.90 -5.66
N THR A 455 -3.97 -37.50 -5.64
CA THR A 455 -3.04 -37.35 -4.52
C THR A 455 -2.51 -35.93 -4.43
N TRP A 456 -2.32 -35.44 -3.20
CA TRP A 456 -1.68 -34.17 -2.94
C TRP A 456 -0.25 -34.13 -3.47
N ASN A 457 0.11 -33.01 -4.09
CA ASN A 457 1.45 -32.70 -4.55
C ASN A 457 1.94 -31.46 -3.81
N ALA A 458 3.19 -31.48 -3.36
CA ALA A 458 3.82 -30.30 -2.78
C ALA A 458 3.86 -29.16 -3.82
N VAL A 459 3.58 -27.95 -3.37
CA VAL A 459 3.77 -26.74 -4.19
C VAL A 459 5.13 -26.15 -3.86
N SER A 460 5.80 -25.58 -4.85
CA SER A 460 7.01 -24.79 -4.67
C SER A 460 6.84 -23.46 -5.39
N SER A 461 7.40 -22.40 -4.80
CA SER A 461 7.42 -21.06 -5.37
C SER A 461 8.87 -20.66 -5.62
N SER A 462 9.13 -19.83 -6.63
CA SER A 462 10.49 -19.34 -6.90
C SER A 462 10.56 -17.82 -6.88
N ILE A 463 11.54 -17.28 -6.16
CA ILE A 463 11.86 -15.85 -6.13
C ILE A 463 13.30 -15.67 -6.58
N ASN A 464 13.51 -14.84 -7.61
CA ASN A 464 14.84 -14.55 -8.15
C ASN A 464 15.70 -15.79 -8.51
N GLY A 465 15.05 -16.91 -8.87
CA GLY A 465 15.71 -18.17 -9.24
C GLY A 465 15.96 -19.12 -8.07
N GLU A 466 15.70 -18.71 -6.83
CA GLU A 466 15.71 -19.61 -5.67
C GLU A 466 14.34 -20.25 -5.51
N SER A 467 14.31 -21.57 -5.42
CA SER A 467 13.09 -22.34 -5.16
C SER A 467 12.88 -22.47 -3.65
N GLN A 468 11.67 -22.15 -3.20
CA GLN A 468 11.21 -22.28 -1.83
C GLN A 468 10.08 -23.31 -1.81
N ASP A 469 10.08 -24.15 -0.78
CA ASP A 469 8.99 -25.09 -0.55
C ASP A 469 7.74 -24.30 -0.12
N GLY A 470 6.60 -24.65 -0.71
CA GLY A 470 5.32 -24.00 -0.47
C GLY A 470 5.00 -22.81 -1.35
N ILE A 471 4.02 -22.02 -0.92
CA ILE A 471 3.53 -20.83 -1.63
C ILE A 471 4.01 -19.57 -0.91
N LEU A 472 4.49 -18.60 -1.69
CA LEU A 472 4.81 -17.26 -1.22
C LEU A 472 3.76 -16.27 -1.72
N VAL A 473 3.20 -15.49 -0.80
CA VAL A 473 2.10 -14.56 -1.01
C VAL A 473 2.53 -13.16 -0.62
N TYR A 474 2.32 -12.21 -1.52
CA TYR A 474 2.51 -10.79 -1.23
C TYR A 474 1.21 -10.21 -0.67
N LEU A 475 1.28 -9.55 0.48
CA LEU A 475 0.16 -8.78 0.98
C LEU A 475 0.28 -7.34 0.46
N PRO A 476 -0.76 -6.79 -0.20
CA PRO A 476 -0.76 -5.39 -0.63
C PRO A 476 -0.53 -4.42 0.53
N SER A 477 -1.01 -4.77 1.72
CA SER A 477 -0.86 -3.97 2.95
C SER A 477 0.53 -4.05 3.58
N SER A 478 1.35 -5.06 3.23
CA SER A 478 2.78 -5.03 3.58
C SER A 478 3.51 -4.17 2.55
N LEU A 479 3.30 -2.85 2.66
CA LEU A 479 3.98 -1.86 1.83
C LEU A 479 5.47 -2.16 1.79
N VAL A 480 6.02 -2.17 0.58
CA VAL A 480 7.45 -2.34 0.38
C VAL A 480 8.13 -1.11 0.98
N LEU A 481 8.77 -1.29 2.13
CA LEU A 481 9.41 -0.19 2.84
C LEU A 481 10.67 0.20 2.10
N ALA A 482 10.63 1.33 1.41
CA ALA A 482 11.79 1.90 0.75
C ALA A 482 12.44 2.98 1.63
N ARG A 483 13.78 3.00 1.66
CA ARG A 483 14.55 4.02 2.37
C ARG A 483 15.79 4.44 1.58
N CYS A 484 16.17 5.69 1.70
CA CYS A 484 17.44 6.22 1.18
C CYS A 484 18.47 6.25 2.31
N VAL A 485 19.60 5.57 2.13
CA VAL A 485 20.68 5.48 3.12
C VAL A 485 21.89 6.24 2.61
N THR A 486 22.37 7.22 3.36
CA THR A 486 23.52 8.07 2.97
C THR A 486 24.81 7.73 3.71
N LYS A 487 24.75 7.00 4.82
CA LYS A 487 25.93 6.58 5.57
C LYS A 487 26.40 5.21 5.07
N GLU A 488 27.67 5.13 4.67
CA GLU A 488 28.26 3.91 4.08
C GLU A 488 28.25 2.71 5.03
N GLU A 489 28.26 2.93 6.35
CA GLU A 489 28.18 1.87 7.36
C GLU A 489 26.87 1.05 7.30
N TYR A 490 25.83 1.59 6.69
CA TYR A 490 24.56 0.90 6.48
C TYR A 490 24.37 0.44 5.03
N PHE A 491 25.40 0.52 4.18
CA PHE A 491 25.30 0.04 2.80
C PHE A 491 25.34 -1.48 2.81
N GLU A 492 24.32 -2.07 2.21
CA GLU A 492 24.22 -3.52 2.04
C GLU A 492 24.86 -3.92 0.71
N THR A 493 25.46 -5.10 0.65
CA THR A 493 26.00 -5.66 -0.58
C THR A 493 25.10 -6.74 -1.17
N GLU A 494 25.14 -6.89 -2.50
CA GLU A 494 24.32 -7.88 -3.19
C GLU A 494 24.59 -9.33 -2.75
N ASN A 495 25.80 -9.59 -2.26
CA ASN A 495 26.24 -10.93 -1.84
C ASN A 495 25.78 -11.29 -0.42
N GLU A 496 25.31 -10.33 0.37
CA GLU A 496 24.82 -10.54 1.75
C GLU A 496 23.31 -10.81 1.79
N ARG A 497 22.68 -11.01 0.62
CA ARG A 497 21.27 -11.38 0.49
C ARG A 497 20.97 -12.64 1.29
N GLN A 498 20.15 -12.49 2.33
CA GLN A 498 19.53 -13.61 3.04
C GLN A 498 18.04 -13.33 3.13
N LEU A 499 17.23 -14.30 2.70
CA LEU A 499 15.82 -14.31 3.06
C LEU A 499 15.74 -14.54 4.57
N LEU A 500 15.17 -13.57 5.26
CA LEU A 500 14.97 -13.64 6.70
C LEU A 500 13.60 -14.26 6.95
N GLU A 501 13.60 -15.33 7.74
CA GLU A 501 12.37 -15.92 8.28
C GLU A 501 11.96 -15.14 9.53
N TYR A 502 10.81 -14.48 9.45
CA TYR A 502 10.16 -13.85 10.59
C TYR A 502 9.05 -14.78 11.09
N ARG A 503 9.40 -15.63 12.06
CA ARG A 503 8.39 -16.39 12.80
C ARG A 503 7.70 -15.44 13.77
N TYR A 504 6.55 -14.94 13.36
CA TYR A 504 5.63 -14.26 14.26
C TYR A 504 4.66 -15.32 14.81
N ASP A 505 4.53 -15.41 16.13
CA ASP A 505 3.44 -16.20 16.73
C ASP A 505 2.12 -15.49 16.37
N PHE A 506 1.44 -15.97 15.33
CA PHE A 506 0.17 -15.41 14.83
C PHE A 506 -1.01 -15.57 15.80
N ASN A 507 -0.79 -16.16 16.97
CA ASN A 507 -1.83 -16.54 17.92
C ASN A 507 -2.57 -15.37 18.61
N HIS A 508 -2.35 -14.09 18.28
CA HIS A 508 -2.95 -12.98 19.06
C HIS A 508 -3.79 -11.91 18.35
N ASP A 509 -3.73 -11.65 17.03
CA ASP A 509 -4.30 -10.37 16.54
C ASP A 509 -5.02 -10.33 15.17
N PHE A 510 -5.39 -11.46 14.54
CA PHE A 510 -6.19 -11.43 13.30
C PHE A 510 -7.33 -12.45 13.31
N GLU A 511 -8.55 -12.01 13.62
CA GLU A 511 -9.79 -12.67 13.15
C GLU A 511 -10.07 -12.16 11.73
N PHE A 512 -10.13 -13.08 10.76
CA PHE A 512 -10.46 -12.81 9.34
C PHE A 512 -11.96 -12.61 9.11
#